data_AF-A0A6B0WBU0-F1
#
_entry.id   AF-A0A6B0WBU0-F1
#
_cell.length_a   1.000
_cell.length_b   1.000
_cell.length_c   1.000
_cell.angle_alpha   90.00
_cell.angle_beta   90.00
_cell.angle_gamma   90.00
#
_symmetry.space_group_name_H-M   'P 1'
#
loop_
_entity.id
_entity.type
_entity.pdbx_description
1 polymer ?
#
loop_
_entity_poly.entity_id
_entity_poly.type
_entity_poly.pdbx_seq_one_letter_code
_entity_poly.pdbx_strand_id
1 'polypeptide(L)'
;RLAEGRLVDGELLASVQPTLIARDEPLSKVDGVLNAVQVEGDLVGRVVLEGPGAGAAPTSSAVLADVLDIARDIVAERRPPPPQAYRSMRVRSPGEHHARRYVRMTVADRPGVLGEIGTALGARGVSIASVVQFEVDEDARTAEIVLTTHTGPGEALESALAEIAAAEVVVEVGNVLAMAG
;
A
#
# COMPACT_ATOMS: atom_id res chain seq x y z
N ARG A 1 1.31 8.64 -0.71
CA ARG A 1 0.20 7.66 -0.53
C ARG A 1 0.06 6.91 -1.84
N LEU A 2 -0.13 5.60 -1.82
CA LEU A 2 -0.33 4.78 -3.01
C LEU A 2 -1.81 4.37 -3.06
N ALA A 3 -2.42 4.46 -4.24
CA ALA A 3 -3.70 3.83 -4.54
C ALA A 3 -3.43 2.58 -5.38
N GLU A 4 -4.02 1.46 -5.00
CA GLU A 4 -3.87 0.18 -5.70
C GLU A 4 -5.23 -0.40 -6.03
N GLY A 5 -5.35 -0.97 -7.23
CA GLY A 5 -6.44 -1.83 -7.65
C GLY A 5 -5.86 -3.08 -8.30
N ARG A 6 -6.20 -4.27 -7.78
CA ARG A 6 -5.70 -5.56 -8.31
C ARG A 6 -6.84 -6.57 -8.43
N LEU A 7 -6.86 -7.30 -9.54
CA LEU A 7 -7.75 -8.44 -9.71
C LEU A 7 -7.06 -9.69 -9.16
N VAL A 8 -7.64 -10.33 -8.14
CA VAL A 8 -7.11 -11.53 -7.51
C VAL A 8 -8.23 -12.56 -7.38
N ASP A 9 -8.07 -13.71 -8.04
CA ASP A 9 -9.06 -14.80 -8.04
C ASP A 9 -10.49 -14.37 -8.45
N GLY A 10 -10.61 -13.36 -9.32
CA GLY A 10 -11.90 -12.81 -9.77
C GLY A 10 -12.52 -11.80 -8.81
N GLU A 11 -11.81 -11.41 -7.75
CA GLU A 11 -12.21 -10.37 -6.80
C GLU A 11 -11.33 -9.13 -6.92
N LEU A 12 -11.85 -7.97 -6.53
CA LEU A 12 -11.11 -6.72 -6.53
C LEU A 12 -10.46 -6.49 -5.16
N LEU A 13 -9.15 -6.35 -5.14
CA LEU A 13 -8.45 -5.67 -4.06
C LEU A 13 -8.35 -4.19 -4.43
N ALA A 14 -8.83 -3.31 -3.58
CA ALA A 14 -8.72 -1.86 -3.75
C ALA A 14 -8.31 -1.22 -2.42
N SER A 15 -7.22 -0.44 -2.41
CA SER A 15 -6.75 0.23 -1.20
C SER A 15 -6.09 1.58 -1.50
N VAL A 16 -6.11 2.47 -0.51
CA VAL A 16 -5.35 3.73 -0.54
C VAL A 16 -4.66 3.91 0.81
N GLN A 17 -3.33 3.86 0.82
CA GLN A 17 -2.57 3.96 2.07
C GLN A 17 -1.13 4.46 1.85
N PRO A 18 -0.48 5.06 2.86
CA PRO A 18 0.96 5.22 2.87
C PRO A 18 1.64 3.86 2.68
N THR A 19 2.54 3.77 1.70
CA THR A 19 3.17 2.51 1.29
C THR A 19 4.63 2.77 1.01
N LEU A 20 5.52 1.93 1.56
CA LEU A 20 6.93 1.92 1.21
C LEU A 20 7.09 1.28 -0.16
N ILE A 21 7.74 1.99 -1.08
CA ILE A 21 8.03 1.51 -2.43
C ILE A 21 9.56 1.39 -2.55
N ALA A 22 10.01 0.28 -3.13
CA ALA A 22 11.45 0.06 -3.34
C ALA A 22 12.04 1.16 -4.23
N ARG A 23 13.28 1.59 -3.95
CA ARG A 23 13.90 2.76 -4.62
C ARG A 23 14.18 2.54 -6.11
N ASP A 24 14.18 1.30 -6.57
CA ASP A 24 14.38 0.87 -7.94
C ASP A 24 13.07 0.77 -8.74
N GLU A 25 11.92 0.80 -8.07
CA GLU A 25 10.61 0.82 -8.72
C GLU A 25 10.32 2.19 -9.38
N PRO A 26 9.72 2.24 -10.60
CA PRO A 26 9.44 3.50 -11.30
C PRO A 26 8.61 4.50 -10.49
N LEU A 27 7.60 4.00 -9.76
CA LEU A 27 6.73 4.84 -8.93
C LEU A 27 7.49 5.54 -7.78
N SER A 28 8.67 5.05 -7.39
CA SER A 28 9.50 5.71 -6.37
C SER A 28 10.18 6.99 -6.86
N LYS A 29 10.21 7.22 -8.18
CA LYS A 29 10.87 8.38 -8.81
C LYS A 29 9.92 9.55 -9.05
N VAL A 30 8.63 9.36 -8.81
CA VAL A 30 7.59 10.37 -9.02
C VAL A 30 7.60 11.32 -7.83
N ASP A 31 7.90 12.59 -8.07
CA ASP A 31 8.08 13.60 -7.03
C ASP A 31 7.35 14.91 -7.37
N GLY A 32 7.19 15.77 -6.36
CA GLY A 32 6.56 17.07 -6.48
C GLY A 32 5.05 16.97 -6.72
N VAL A 33 4.59 17.64 -7.79
CA VAL A 33 3.16 17.75 -8.15
C VAL A 33 2.73 16.76 -9.24
N LEU A 34 3.63 15.84 -9.60
CA LEU A 34 3.36 14.82 -10.61
C LEU A 34 2.55 13.68 -10.00
N ASN A 35 1.63 13.15 -10.80
CA ASN A 35 0.97 11.88 -10.53
C ASN A 35 1.54 10.84 -11.50
N ALA A 36 1.55 9.59 -11.07
CA ALA A 36 1.81 8.47 -11.95
C ALA A 36 0.79 7.37 -11.75
N VAL A 37 0.45 6.70 -12.84
CA VAL A 37 -0.40 5.51 -12.86
C VAL A 37 0.39 4.39 -13.51
N GLN A 38 0.63 3.33 -12.75
CA GLN A 38 1.19 2.09 -13.28
C GLN A 38 0.07 1.10 -13.57
N VAL A 39 0.05 0.57 -14.78
CA VAL A 39 -0.87 -0.49 -15.21
C VAL A 39 -0.04 -1.72 -15.56
N GLU A 40 -0.46 -2.87 -15.07
CA GLU A 40 0.12 -4.16 -15.41
C GLU A 40 -0.93 -5.00 -16.12
N GLY A 41 -0.63 -5.43 -17.34
CA GLY A 41 -1.51 -6.26 -18.15
C GLY A 41 -0.80 -7.48 -18.72
N ASP A 42 -1.55 -8.55 -18.92
CA ASP A 42 -1.00 -9.88 -19.25
C ASP A 42 -0.06 -9.90 -20.46
N LEU A 43 -0.36 -9.10 -21.49
CA LEU A 43 0.42 -9.05 -22.74
C LEU A 43 1.32 -7.82 -22.87
N VAL A 44 0.86 -6.68 -22.37
CA VAL A 44 1.59 -5.40 -22.47
C VAL A 44 2.66 -5.28 -21.39
N GLY A 45 2.56 -6.09 -20.33
CA GLY A 45 3.41 -5.99 -19.16
C GLY A 45 3.15 -4.71 -18.39
N ARG A 46 4.22 -4.11 -17.86
CA ARG A 46 4.17 -2.91 -17.02
C ARG A 46 4.24 -1.64 -17.87
N VAL A 47 3.24 -0.78 -17.75
CA VAL A 47 3.17 0.55 -18.37
C VAL A 47 3.03 1.60 -17.29
N VAL A 48 3.82 2.67 -17.36
CA VAL A 48 3.76 3.81 -16.43
C VAL A 48 3.38 5.05 -17.22
N LEU A 49 2.33 5.74 -16.76
CA LEU A 49 1.88 7.02 -17.28
C LEU A 49 2.17 8.07 -16.20
N GLU A 50 2.97 9.08 -16.53
CA GLU A 50 3.38 10.13 -15.59
C GLU A 50 3.05 11.51 -16.16
N GLY A 51 2.56 12.42 -15.31
CA GLY A 51 2.28 13.79 -15.67
C GLY A 51 1.66 14.61 -14.55
N PRO A 52 1.42 15.91 -14.76
CA PRO A 52 0.77 16.75 -13.76
C PRO A 52 -0.66 16.29 -13.53
N GLY A 53 -0.97 15.88 -12.30
CA GLY A 53 -2.29 15.34 -11.94
C GLY A 53 -3.31 16.37 -11.48
N ALA A 54 -2.90 17.62 -11.33
CA ALA A 54 -3.74 18.73 -10.89
C ALA A 54 -3.26 20.06 -11.50
N GLY A 55 -4.16 21.03 -11.55
CA GLY A 55 -3.88 22.39 -12.03
C GLY A 55 -4.76 22.79 -13.21
N ALA A 56 -4.99 24.09 -13.33
CA ALA A 56 -5.95 24.62 -14.31
C ALA A 56 -5.62 24.21 -15.75
N ALA A 57 -4.35 24.29 -16.17
CA ALA A 57 -3.94 23.94 -17.53
C ALA A 57 -4.00 22.42 -17.82
N PRO A 58 -3.41 21.52 -16.99
CA PRO A 58 -3.55 20.07 -17.17
C PRO A 58 -4.99 19.59 -17.19
N THR A 59 -5.83 20.07 -16.27
CA THR A 59 -7.26 19.69 -16.22
C THR A 59 -8.02 20.22 -17.43
N SER A 60 -7.79 21.48 -17.85
CA SER A 60 -8.41 22.04 -19.05
C SER A 60 -8.06 21.27 -20.32
N SER A 61 -6.82 20.76 -20.40
CA SER A 61 -6.37 19.94 -21.53
C SER A 61 -7.20 18.64 -21.66
N ALA A 62 -7.42 17.93 -20.54
CA ALA A 62 -8.23 16.72 -20.54
C ALA A 62 -9.69 17.00 -20.94
N VAL A 63 -10.29 18.06 -20.37
CA VAL A 63 -11.65 18.47 -20.73
C VAL A 63 -11.76 18.83 -22.22
N LEU A 64 -10.78 19.56 -22.76
CA LEU A 64 -10.79 19.93 -24.18
C LEU A 64 -10.62 18.71 -25.09
N ALA A 65 -9.81 17.73 -24.71
CA ALA A 65 -9.66 16.47 -25.44
C ALA A 65 -11.02 15.74 -25.55
N ASP A 66 -11.73 15.58 -24.44
CA ASP A 66 -13.06 14.95 -24.41
C ASP A 66 -14.06 15.72 -25.29
N VAL A 67 -14.07 17.06 -25.23
CA VAL A 67 -14.94 17.90 -26.07
C VAL A 67 -14.65 17.71 -27.55
N LEU A 68 -13.38 17.64 -27.94
CA LEU A 68 -12.98 17.43 -29.33
C LEU A 68 -13.35 16.02 -29.83
N ASP A 69 -13.19 15.00 -28.98
CA ASP A 69 -13.57 13.63 -29.34
C ASP A 69 -15.09 13.49 -29.50
N ILE A 70 -15.88 14.09 -28.60
CA ILE A 70 -17.34 14.16 -28.74
C ILE A 70 -17.73 14.91 -30.02
N ALA A 71 -17.09 16.05 -30.31
CA ALA A 71 -17.39 16.82 -31.51
C ALA A 71 -17.08 16.03 -32.79
N ARG A 72 -15.96 15.29 -32.82
CA ARG A 72 -15.61 14.39 -33.92
C ARG A 72 -16.65 13.28 -34.11
N ASP A 73 -17.13 12.71 -33.01
CA ASP A 73 -18.16 11.67 -33.06
C ASP A 73 -19.49 12.20 -33.61
N ILE A 74 -19.90 13.41 -33.21
CA ILE A 74 -21.10 14.07 -33.75
C ILE A 74 -20.97 14.28 -35.26
N VAL A 75 -19.85 14.84 -35.72
CA VAL A 75 -19.60 15.12 -37.15
C VAL A 75 -19.52 13.83 -37.97
N ALA A 76 -18.93 12.77 -37.40
CA ALA A 76 -18.84 11.46 -38.03
C ALA A 76 -20.12 10.61 -37.88
N GLU A 77 -21.19 11.17 -37.28
CA GLU A 77 -22.43 10.47 -36.94
C GLU A 77 -22.21 9.16 -36.14
N ARG A 78 -21.10 9.07 -35.39
CA ARG A 78 -20.78 7.93 -34.54
C ARG A 78 -21.58 8.06 -33.24
N ARG A 79 -22.30 7.00 -32.89
CA ARG A 79 -22.95 6.89 -31.59
C ARG A 79 -21.98 6.25 -30.60
N PRO A 80 -21.87 6.77 -29.36
CA PRO A 80 -21.11 6.09 -28.33
C PRO A 80 -21.69 4.68 -28.14
N PRO A 81 -20.84 3.66 -27.89
CA PRO A 81 -21.33 2.34 -27.56
C PRO A 81 -22.23 2.43 -26.32
N PRO A 82 -23.27 1.58 -26.22
CA PRO A 82 -24.05 1.51 -24.99
C PRO A 82 -23.12 1.20 -23.82
N PRO A 83 -23.43 1.68 -22.60
CA PRO A 83 -22.62 1.37 -21.43
C PRO A 83 -22.48 -0.14 -21.32
N GLN A 84 -21.23 -0.62 -21.32
CA GLN A 84 -20.99 -2.04 -21.11
C GLN A 84 -21.47 -2.41 -19.72
N ALA A 85 -22.18 -3.53 -19.61
CA ALA A 85 -22.55 -4.07 -18.30
C ALA A 85 -21.25 -4.46 -17.58
N TYR A 86 -20.89 -3.68 -16.56
CA TYR A 86 -19.76 -4.02 -15.72
C TYR A 86 -20.06 -5.32 -14.98
N ARG A 87 -19.08 -6.23 -14.95
CA ARG A 87 -19.17 -7.44 -14.12
C ARG A 87 -19.26 -7.01 -12.66
N SER A 88 -20.29 -7.46 -11.96
CA SER A 88 -20.32 -7.33 -10.50
C SER A 88 -19.20 -8.18 -9.91
N MET A 89 -18.35 -7.55 -9.10
CA MET A 89 -17.23 -8.20 -8.44
C MET A 89 -17.27 -7.88 -6.96
N ARG A 90 -16.94 -8.88 -6.14
CA ARG A 90 -16.71 -8.66 -4.71
C ARG A 90 -15.43 -7.85 -4.54
N VAL A 91 -15.50 -6.86 -3.66
CA VAL A 91 -14.32 -6.12 -3.18
C VAL A 91 -13.85 -6.76 -1.89
N ARG A 92 -12.58 -7.15 -1.82
CA ARG A 92 -11.96 -7.71 -0.60
C ARG A 92 -11.90 -6.64 0.48
N SER A 93 -12.24 -7.03 1.71
CA SER A 93 -12.09 -6.16 2.88
C SER A 93 -10.60 -5.90 3.17
N PRO A 94 -10.25 -4.79 3.85
CA PRO A 94 -8.85 -4.48 4.18
C PRO A 94 -8.10 -5.59 4.92
N GLY A 95 -8.77 -6.37 5.78
CA GLY A 95 -8.17 -7.48 6.51
C GLY A 95 -7.75 -8.65 5.61
N GLU A 96 -8.43 -8.83 4.48
CA GLU A 96 -8.14 -9.86 3.46
C GLU A 96 -7.00 -9.44 2.51
N HIS A 97 -6.45 -8.23 2.66
CA HIS A 97 -5.38 -7.74 1.78
C HIS A 97 -4.04 -8.34 2.20
N HIS A 98 -3.43 -9.10 1.29
CA HIS A 98 -2.12 -9.68 1.49
C HIS A 98 -1.03 -8.68 1.12
N ALA A 99 -0.23 -8.27 2.11
CA ALA A 99 0.87 -7.34 1.89
C ALA A 99 2.05 -7.65 2.82
N ARG A 100 3.25 -7.24 2.42
CA ARG A 100 4.37 -7.08 3.33
C ARG A 100 4.16 -5.81 4.16
N ARG A 101 4.60 -5.84 5.41
CA ARG A 101 4.35 -4.76 6.36
C ARG A 101 5.64 -4.34 7.02
N TYR A 102 5.84 -3.03 7.11
CA TYR A 102 6.84 -2.40 7.94
C TYR A 102 6.16 -2.00 9.25
N VAL A 103 6.77 -2.36 10.38
CA VAL A 103 6.30 -1.99 11.71
C VAL A 103 7.46 -1.41 12.49
N ARG A 104 7.27 -0.20 13.03
CA ARG A 104 8.17 0.45 13.96
C ARG A 104 7.52 0.52 15.34
N MET A 105 8.23 0.10 16.37
CA MET A 105 7.75 0.09 17.74
C MET A 105 8.83 0.57 18.70
N THR A 106 8.40 1.21 19.77
CA THR A 106 9.22 1.57 20.92
C THR A 106 8.99 0.53 21.99
N VAL A 107 10.07 -0.04 22.51
CA VAL A 107 10.02 -1.15 23.46
C VAL A 107 10.92 -0.88 24.65
N ALA A 108 10.70 -1.58 25.76
CA ALA A 108 11.62 -1.57 26.89
C ALA A 108 12.98 -2.16 26.48
N ASP A 109 14.08 -1.53 26.89
CA ASP A 109 15.41 -2.08 26.67
C ASP A 109 15.73 -3.17 27.70
N ARG A 110 15.23 -4.38 27.44
CA ARG A 110 15.54 -5.56 28.27
C ARG A 110 15.61 -6.84 27.45
N PRO A 111 16.39 -7.84 27.91
CA PRO A 111 16.42 -9.15 27.27
C PRO A 111 15.02 -9.79 27.20
N GLY A 112 14.75 -10.49 26.09
CA GLY A 112 13.53 -11.28 25.87
C GLY A 112 12.43 -10.56 25.08
N VAL A 113 12.49 -9.23 24.92
CA VAL A 113 11.49 -8.43 24.19
C VAL A 113 11.27 -8.94 22.76
N LEU A 114 12.35 -9.18 22.01
CA LEU A 114 12.27 -9.72 20.66
C LEU A 114 11.63 -11.11 20.61
N GLY A 115 11.86 -11.94 21.63
CA GLY A 115 11.27 -13.28 21.72
C GLY A 115 9.77 -13.23 21.97
N GLU A 116 9.32 -12.30 22.80
CA GLU A 116 7.89 -12.07 23.07
C GLU A 116 7.16 -11.57 21.82
N ILE A 117 7.72 -10.56 21.14
CA ILE A 117 7.20 -10.05 19.86
C ILE A 117 7.16 -11.15 18.80
N GLY A 118 8.26 -11.90 18.66
CA GLY A 118 8.35 -13.00 17.69
C GLY A 118 7.33 -14.10 17.96
N THR A 119 7.08 -14.42 19.23
CA THR A 119 6.08 -15.41 19.64
C THR A 119 4.67 -14.94 19.30
N ALA A 120 4.33 -13.67 19.59
CA ALA A 120 3.02 -13.10 19.29
C ALA A 120 2.75 -13.07 17.78
N LEU A 121 3.73 -12.67 16.96
CA LEU A 121 3.63 -12.72 15.50
C LEU A 121 3.45 -14.16 14.98
N GLY A 122 4.29 -15.08 15.47
CA GLY A 122 4.24 -16.49 15.08
C GLY A 122 2.93 -17.18 15.43
N ALA A 123 2.33 -16.87 16.58
CA ALA A 123 1.03 -17.40 17.02
C ALA A 123 -0.13 -17.01 16.07
N ARG A 124 0.03 -15.93 15.30
CA ARG A 124 -0.93 -15.48 14.28
C ARG A 124 -0.50 -15.83 12.85
N GLY A 125 0.57 -16.61 12.68
CA GLY A 125 1.09 -16.99 11.36
C GLY A 125 1.77 -15.85 10.60
N VAL A 126 2.21 -14.79 11.30
CA VAL A 126 2.95 -13.68 10.68
C VAL A 126 4.43 -14.00 10.69
N SER A 127 5.01 -14.16 9.49
CA SER A 127 6.43 -14.44 9.32
C SER A 127 7.24 -13.14 9.20
N ILE A 128 8.35 -13.07 9.93
CA ILE A 128 9.27 -11.93 9.96
C ILE A 128 10.31 -12.09 8.85
N ALA A 129 10.45 -11.07 8.01
CA ALA A 129 11.46 -11.02 6.95
C ALA A 129 12.77 -10.38 7.42
N SER A 130 12.71 -9.36 8.27
CA SER A 130 13.89 -8.70 8.84
C SER A 130 13.53 -7.98 10.13
N VAL A 131 14.51 -7.86 11.03
CA VAL A 131 14.43 -7.10 12.28
C VAL A 131 15.70 -6.28 12.42
N VAL A 132 15.54 -5.01 12.79
CA VAL A 132 16.63 -4.12 13.18
C VAL A 132 16.22 -3.47 14.50
N GLN A 133 17.08 -3.57 15.50
CA GLN A 133 16.97 -2.81 16.73
C GLN A 133 17.96 -1.64 16.66
N PHE A 134 17.46 -0.42 16.84
CA PHE A 134 18.26 0.80 16.86
C PHE A 134 18.75 1.12 18.28
N GLU A 135 19.56 2.17 18.38
CA GLU A 135 20.18 2.62 19.63
C GLU A 135 19.16 2.85 20.75
N VAL A 136 19.63 2.62 21.96
CA VAL A 136 18.85 2.71 23.20
C VAL A 136 18.82 4.17 23.64
N ASP A 137 17.65 4.65 24.01
CA ASP A 137 17.54 5.85 24.84
C ASP A 137 17.84 5.44 26.28
N GLU A 138 19.08 5.68 26.74
CA GLU A 138 19.53 5.29 28.08
C GLU A 138 18.74 6.00 29.19
N ASP A 139 18.27 7.24 28.93
CA ASP A 139 17.49 8.02 29.87
C ASP A 139 16.07 7.46 30.00
N ALA A 140 15.44 7.08 28.88
CA ALA A 140 14.11 6.50 28.83
C ALA A 140 14.08 4.98 29.08
N ARG A 141 15.24 4.29 29.03
CA ARG A 141 15.38 2.83 29.07
C ARG A 141 14.54 2.12 28.01
N THR A 142 14.50 2.70 26.81
CA THR A 142 13.77 2.16 25.66
C THR A 142 14.68 1.93 24.48
N ALA A 143 14.29 0.99 23.63
CA ALA A 143 14.91 0.75 22.34
C ALA A 143 13.86 0.86 21.24
N GLU A 144 14.29 1.21 20.04
CA GLU A 144 13.44 1.17 18.86
C GLU A 144 13.65 -0.13 18.09
N ILE A 145 12.57 -0.84 17.79
CA ILE A 145 12.57 -2.01 16.93
C ILE A 145 11.81 -1.69 15.65
N VAL A 146 12.46 -1.98 14.53
CA VAL A 146 11.84 -2.00 13.22
C VAL A 146 11.84 -3.42 12.70
N LEU A 147 10.66 -3.91 12.32
CA LEU A 147 10.51 -5.19 11.67
C LEU A 147 9.82 -5.04 10.32
N THR A 148 10.15 -5.95 9.42
CA THR A 148 9.42 -6.15 8.17
C THR A 148 8.91 -7.57 8.11
N THR A 149 7.72 -7.77 7.55
CA THR A 149 7.09 -9.09 7.41
C THR A 149 7.23 -9.63 5.99
N HIS A 150 7.07 -10.94 5.85
CA HIS A 150 6.68 -11.54 4.58
C HIS A 150 5.21 -11.20 4.25
N THR A 151 4.80 -11.51 3.02
CA THR A 151 3.41 -11.30 2.58
C THR A 151 2.46 -12.15 3.41
N GLY A 152 1.44 -11.51 3.99
CA GLY A 152 0.39 -12.16 4.77
C GLY A 152 -0.87 -11.30 4.85
N PRO A 153 -2.00 -11.87 5.33
CA PRO A 153 -3.27 -11.16 5.43
C PRO A 153 -3.20 -10.08 6.51
N GLY A 154 -3.85 -8.94 6.25
CA GLY A 154 -3.88 -7.79 7.16
C GLY A 154 -4.44 -8.13 8.54
N GLU A 155 -5.51 -8.93 8.60
CA GLU A 155 -6.18 -9.30 9.85
C GLU A 155 -5.27 -10.09 10.82
N ALA A 156 -4.35 -10.89 10.29
CA ALA A 156 -3.39 -11.66 11.10
C ALA A 156 -2.37 -10.74 11.76
N LEU A 157 -1.85 -9.75 11.01
CA LEU A 157 -0.96 -8.74 11.57
C LEU A 157 -1.68 -7.84 12.57
N GLU A 158 -2.89 -7.37 12.24
CA GLU A 158 -3.69 -6.54 13.16
C GLU A 158 -3.93 -7.25 14.48
N SER A 159 -4.29 -8.54 14.44
CA SER A 159 -4.48 -9.36 15.63
C SER A 159 -3.18 -9.52 16.44
N ALA A 160 -2.04 -9.73 15.78
CA ALA A 160 -0.75 -9.84 16.44
C ALA A 160 -0.31 -8.51 17.07
N LEU A 161 -0.52 -7.39 16.37
CA LEU A 161 -0.17 -6.06 16.88
C LEU A 161 -1.04 -5.65 18.06
N ALA A 162 -2.31 -6.05 18.10
CA ALA A 162 -3.16 -5.83 19.26
C ALA A 162 -2.64 -6.56 20.51
N GLU A 163 -2.14 -7.78 20.34
CA GLU A 163 -1.51 -8.56 21.41
C GLU A 163 -0.18 -7.94 21.85
N ILE A 164 0.67 -7.55 20.89
CA ILE A 164 1.96 -6.90 21.14
C ILE A 164 1.78 -5.56 21.86
N ALA A 165 0.79 -4.76 21.46
CA ALA A 165 0.52 -3.46 22.08
C ALA A 165 0.01 -3.59 23.53
N ALA A 166 -0.52 -4.76 23.92
CA ALA A 166 -0.94 -5.05 25.29
C ALA A 166 0.20 -5.60 26.16
N ALA A 167 1.34 -5.96 25.57
CA ALA A 167 2.48 -6.51 26.29
C ALA A 167 3.23 -5.43 27.07
N GLU A 168 3.62 -5.71 28.31
CA GLU A 168 4.35 -4.76 29.16
C GLU A 168 5.72 -4.33 28.57
N VAL A 169 6.28 -5.15 27.68
CA VAL A 169 7.54 -4.85 26.98
C VAL A 169 7.41 -3.78 25.91
N VAL A 170 6.20 -3.50 25.42
CA VAL A 170 5.98 -2.56 24.32
C VAL A 170 5.44 -1.26 24.88
N VAL A 171 6.19 -0.18 24.67
CA VAL A 171 5.79 1.16 25.07
C VAL A 171 4.78 1.72 24.07
N GLU A 172 5.06 1.54 22.77
CA GLU A 172 4.21 2.05 21.70
C GLU A 172 4.44 1.25 20.41
N VAL A 173 3.35 0.91 19.72
CA VAL A 173 3.39 0.54 18.30
C VAL A 173 3.21 1.83 17.50
N GLY A 174 4.30 2.30 16.90
CA GLY A 174 4.31 3.55 16.15
C GLY A 174 3.79 3.37 14.72
N ASN A 175 4.69 3.38 13.75
CA ASN A 175 4.31 3.36 12.34
C ASN A 175 4.08 1.93 11.83
N VAL A 176 2.93 1.70 11.22
CA VAL A 176 2.62 0.49 10.45
C VAL A 176 2.35 0.91 9.01
N LEU A 177 3.21 0.46 8.08
CA LEU A 177 3.12 0.83 6.66
C LEU A 177 3.04 -0.43 5.81
N ALA A 178 2.22 -0.38 4.74
CA ALA A 178 2.30 -1.37 3.68
C ALA A 178 3.62 -1.24 2.92
N MET A 179 4.07 -2.33 2.31
CA MET A 179 5.22 -2.32 1.39
C MET A 179 4.76 -2.87 0.04
N ALA A 180 5.08 -2.15 -1.03
CA ALA A 180 4.79 -2.53 -2.42
C ALA A 180 6.09 -2.55 -3.25
N GLY A 181 6.12 -3.43 -4.25
CA GLY A 181 7.36 -3.87 -4.90
C GLY A 181 7.67 -5.30 -4.48
#